data_AF-A0A9P1ITS5-F1
#
_entry.id   AF-A0A9P1ITS5-F1
#
_cell.length_a   1.000
_cell.length_b   1.000
_cell.length_c   1.000
_cell.angle_alpha   90.00
_cell.angle_beta   90.00
_cell.angle_gamma   90.00
#
_symmetry.space_group_name_H-M   'P 1'
#
loop_
_entity.id
_entity.type
_entity.pdbx_description
1 polymer ?
#
loop_
_entity_poly.entity_id
_entity_poly.type
_entity_poly.pdbx_seq_one_letter_code
_entity_poly.pdbx_strand_id
1 'polypeptide(L)'
;MVKSEPKMWKTQLLIAILYIPSVFQISNIFTQDVPESVAKSMILEYFPSYDLSELTVTACKSVWDFTVLFCTVHIVGASIPIAFGIVMLRNRIIAKLNDSGHATSEHSKRLQLQLLRALTFQACIPVFYLWGGLCFMIQQWNFINNALPQYVMFCCFILVPILNPMSSFIFITPYRNFFMSRLKKTSTVTSTKASTILTSETN
;
A
#
# COMPACT_ATOMS: atom_id res chain seq x y z
N MET A 1 27.24 -7.04 25.80
CA MET A 1 26.24 -6.23 26.54
C MET A 1 24.96 -6.18 25.73
N VAL A 2 23.90 -6.86 26.17
CA VAL A 2 22.59 -6.83 25.51
C VAL A 2 21.95 -5.48 25.82
N LYS A 3 21.75 -4.63 24.80
CA LYS A 3 21.14 -3.32 24.97
C LYS A 3 19.69 -3.52 25.42
N SER A 4 19.32 -2.93 26.56
CA SER A 4 17.96 -3.04 27.12
C SER A 4 16.92 -2.57 26.10
N GLU A 5 15.85 -3.33 25.94
CA GLU A 5 14.76 -2.98 25.02
C GLU A 5 14.17 -1.61 25.37
N PRO A 6 13.88 -0.76 24.37
CA PRO A 6 13.27 0.54 24.62
C PRO A 6 11.88 0.35 25.26
N LYS A 7 11.61 1.10 26.33
CA LYS A 7 10.29 1.09 26.99
C LYS A 7 9.19 1.43 25.98
N MET A 8 8.10 0.68 25.98
CA MET A 8 6.98 0.80 25.01
C MET A 8 6.47 2.24 24.84
N TRP A 9 6.36 3.01 25.93
CA TRP A 9 5.87 4.39 25.87
C TRP A 9 6.74 5.30 25.00
N LYS A 10 8.07 5.09 24.96
CA LYS A 10 8.98 5.87 24.11
C LYS A 10 8.73 5.59 22.64
N THR A 11 8.47 4.33 22.31
CA THR A 11 8.13 3.90 20.94
C THR A 11 6.77 4.46 20.53
N GLN A 12 5.77 4.42 21.41
CA GLN A 12 4.44 4.99 21.15
C GLN A 12 4.49 6.51 20.94
N LEU A 13 5.25 7.23 21.78
CA LEU A 13 5.45 8.66 21.63
C LEU A 13 6.14 9.01 20.30
N LEU A 14 7.18 8.26 19.92
CA LEU A 14 7.87 8.44 18.64
C LEU A 14 6.92 8.24 17.45
N ILE A 15 6.08 7.19 17.50
CA ILE A 15 5.07 6.93 16.49
C ILE A 15 4.07 8.09 16.44
N ALA A 16 3.56 8.55 17.59
CA ALA A 16 2.62 9.66 17.64
C ALA A 16 3.18 10.93 16.99
N ILE A 17 4.44 11.28 17.29
CA ILE A 17 5.13 12.43 16.68
C ILE A 17 5.26 12.26 15.17
N LEU A 18 5.62 11.06 14.70
CA LEU A 18 5.75 10.75 13.28
C LEU A 18 4.42 10.89 12.51
N TYR A 19 3.28 10.69 13.16
CA TYR A 19 1.96 10.81 12.55
C TYR A 19 1.42 12.25 12.49
N ILE A 20 2.02 13.21 13.22
CA ILE A 20 1.57 14.61 13.24
C ILE A 20 1.49 15.22 11.81
N PRO A 21 2.49 15.08 10.93
CA PRO A 21 2.42 15.60 9.56
C PRO A 21 1.25 15.03 8.75
N SER A 22 0.94 13.74 8.93
CA SER A 22 -0.19 13.08 8.26
C SER A 22 -1.54 13.61 8.74
N VAL A 23 -1.69 13.86 10.04
CA VAL A 23 -2.92 14.46 10.59
C VAL A 23 -3.10 15.89 10.08
N PHE A 24 -2.01 16.67 10.05
CA PHE A 24 -2.00 18.01 9.47
C PHE A 24 -2.39 17.97 7.99
N GLN A 25 -1.85 17.01 7.23
CA GLN A 25 -2.20 16.80 5.82
C GLN A 25 -3.70 16.59 5.62
N ILE A 26 -4.30 15.66 6.38
CA ILE A 26 -5.74 15.35 6.30
C ILE A 26 -6.57 16.59 6.62
N SER A 27 -6.22 17.32 7.67
CA SER A 27 -6.92 18.56 8.05
C SER A 27 -6.90 19.58 6.90
N ASN A 28 -5.76 19.75 6.22
CA ASN A 28 -5.64 20.70 5.11
C ASN A 28 -6.45 20.26 3.88
N ILE A 29 -6.58 18.96 3.62
CA ILE A 29 -7.42 18.45 2.52
C ILE A 29 -8.88 18.78 2.76
N PHE A 30 -9.39 18.60 3.98
CA PHE A 30 -10.79 18.92 4.30
C PHE A 30 -11.14 20.41 4.19
N THR A 31 -10.15 21.29 4.24
CA THR A 31 -10.36 22.74 4.07
C THR A 31 -10.36 23.20 2.61
N GLN A 32 -10.03 22.32 1.67
CA GLN A 32 -10.08 22.61 0.23
C GLN A 32 -11.49 22.34 -0.30
N ASP A 33 -12.34 23.37 -0.30
CA ASP A 33 -13.64 23.32 -0.97
C ASP A 33 -13.57 24.12 -2.28
N VAL A 34 -13.88 23.44 -3.38
CA VAL A 34 -13.93 24.03 -4.72
C VAL A 34 -15.29 23.66 -5.32
N PRO A 35 -16.14 24.66 -5.65
CA PRO A 35 -17.42 24.39 -6.30
C PRO A 35 -17.24 23.59 -7.59
N GLU A 36 -18.11 22.62 -7.83
CA GLU A 36 -18.04 21.72 -8.99
C GLU A 36 -18.02 22.47 -10.33
N SER A 37 -18.77 23.59 -10.44
CA SER A 37 -18.79 24.43 -11.63
C SER A 37 -17.40 25.01 -11.96
N VAL A 38 -16.68 25.45 -10.94
CA VAL A 38 -15.31 25.97 -11.06
C VAL A 38 -14.36 24.83 -11.40
N ALA A 39 -14.49 23.68 -10.73
CA ALA A 39 -13.68 22.49 -11.00
C ALA A 39 -13.79 22.03 -12.47
N LYS A 40 -15.02 21.96 -13.01
CA LYS A 40 -15.26 21.62 -14.42
C LYS A 40 -14.63 22.63 -15.38
N SER A 41 -14.76 23.92 -15.09
CA SER A 41 -14.15 24.97 -15.93
C SER A 41 -12.63 24.88 -15.98
N MET A 42 -11.98 24.60 -14.83
CA MET A 42 -10.53 24.42 -14.76
C MET A 42 -10.07 23.21 -15.58
N ILE A 43 -10.79 22.08 -15.51
CA ILE A 43 -10.41 20.90 -16.30
C ILE A 43 -10.57 21.16 -17.79
N LEU A 44 -11.66 21.80 -18.23
CA LEU A 44 -11.89 22.10 -19.65
C LEU A 44 -10.90 23.12 -20.21
N GLU A 45 -10.33 23.99 -19.37
CA GLU A 45 -9.26 24.91 -19.76
C GLU A 45 -7.98 24.16 -20.16
N TYR A 46 -7.60 23.12 -19.41
CA TYR A 46 -6.41 22.32 -19.69
C TYR A 46 -6.67 21.15 -20.67
N PHE A 47 -7.88 20.59 -20.65
CA PHE A 47 -8.31 19.42 -21.43
C PHE A 47 -9.66 19.66 -22.11
N PRO A 48 -9.71 20.49 -23.17
CA PRO A 48 -10.96 20.89 -23.82
C PRO A 48 -11.71 19.75 -24.52
N SER A 49 -11.07 18.59 -24.71
CA SER A 49 -11.66 17.41 -25.35
C SER A 49 -12.44 16.50 -24.40
N TYR A 50 -12.50 16.80 -23.10
CA TYR A 50 -13.20 15.98 -22.10
C TYR A 50 -14.69 16.32 -22.04
N ASP A 51 -15.55 15.30 -22.01
CA ASP A 51 -16.98 15.46 -21.70
C ASP A 51 -17.21 15.29 -20.19
N LEU A 52 -17.62 16.37 -19.52
CA LEU A 52 -17.83 16.44 -18.07
C LEU A 52 -19.30 16.58 -17.67
N SER A 53 -20.22 16.46 -18.63
CA SER A 53 -21.64 16.82 -18.47
C SER A 53 -22.36 15.99 -17.40
N GLU A 54 -22.05 14.69 -17.31
CA GLU A 54 -22.68 13.75 -16.37
C GLU A 54 -21.76 13.30 -15.22
N LEU A 55 -20.55 13.87 -15.12
CA LEU A 55 -19.54 13.46 -14.15
C LEU A 55 -19.50 14.43 -12.96
N THR A 56 -19.44 13.89 -11.74
CA THR A 56 -19.08 14.67 -10.55
C THR A 56 -17.57 14.88 -10.56
N VAL A 57 -17.16 16.14 -10.53
CA VAL A 57 -15.75 16.53 -10.61
C VAL A 57 -15.35 17.23 -9.33
N THR A 58 -14.30 16.74 -8.70
CA THR A 58 -13.64 17.42 -7.58
C THR A 58 -12.26 17.87 -8.05
N ALA A 59 -11.93 19.14 -7.81
CA ALA A 59 -10.64 19.71 -8.18
C ALA A 59 -9.99 20.40 -6.99
N CYS A 60 -8.68 20.55 -7.06
CA CYS A 60 -7.92 21.47 -6.22
C CYS A 60 -7.71 22.77 -7.01
N LYS A 61 -7.70 23.93 -6.33
CA LYS A 61 -7.65 25.26 -7.00
C LYS A 61 -6.39 25.41 -7.84
N SER A 62 -5.28 24.88 -7.35
CA SER A 62 -4.05 24.77 -8.10
C SER A 62 -3.23 23.60 -7.62
N VAL A 63 -2.41 23.05 -8.50
CA VAL A 63 -1.40 22.06 -8.11
C VAL A 63 -0.25 22.70 -7.33
N TRP A 64 -0.08 24.01 -7.48
CA TRP A 64 0.88 24.81 -6.71
C TRP A 64 0.35 25.24 -5.34
N ASP A 65 -0.88 24.86 -4.99
CA ASP A 65 -1.41 25.11 -3.66
C ASP A 65 -0.57 24.39 -2.62
N PHE A 66 -0.34 25.07 -1.51
CA PHE A 66 0.44 24.55 -0.39
C PHE A 66 -0.04 23.17 0.04
N THR A 67 -1.36 22.94 0.10
CA THR A 67 -1.94 21.64 0.46
C THR A 67 -1.47 20.54 -0.50
N VAL A 68 -1.58 20.75 -1.81
CA VAL A 68 -1.26 19.74 -2.83
C VAL A 68 0.25 19.46 -2.88
N LEU A 69 1.06 20.52 -2.80
CA LEU A 69 2.52 20.39 -2.75
C LEU A 69 2.98 19.68 -1.48
N PHE A 70 2.44 20.06 -0.31
CA PHE A 70 2.76 19.42 0.96
C PHE A 70 2.38 17.93 0.93
N CYS A 71 1.18 17.57 0.45
CA CYS A 71 0.77 16.18 0.27
C CYS A 71 1.74 15.40 -0.60
N THR A 72 2.07 15.95 -1.78
CA THR A 72 2.94 15.29 -2.76
C THR A 72 4.34 15.07 -2.22
N VAL A 73 4.95 16.12 -1.67
CA VAL A 73 6.31 16.06 -1.08
C VAL A 73 6.33 15.13 0.13
N HIS A 74 5.29 15.16 0.97
CA HIS A 74 5.21 14.29 2.15
C HIS A 74 5.08 12.81 1.75
N ILE A 75 4.23 12.46 0.79
CA ILE A 75 4.06 11.07 0.32
C ILE A 75 5.36 10.55 -0.33
N VAL A 76 5.95 11.32 -1.25
CA VAL A 76 7.20 10.94 -1.93
C VAL A 76 8.36 10.89 -0.94
N GLY A 77 8.50 11.94 -0.12
CA GLY A 77 9.55 12.10 0.86
C GLY A 77 9.51 11.05 1.97
N ALA A 78 8.32 10.63 2.42
CA ALA A 78 8.17 9.55 3.40
C ALA A 78 8.46 8.17 2.79
N SER A 79 8.18 7.97 1.50
CA SER A 79 8.36 6.67 0.84
C SER A 79 9.83 6.23 0.74
N ILE A 80 10.76 7.17 0.54
CA ILE A 80 12.20 6.92 0.41
C ILE A 80 12.83 6.33 1.70
N PRO A 81 12.75 6.99 2.88
CA PRO A 81 13.36 6.48 4.11
C PRO A 81 12.70 5.18 4.57
N ILE A 82 11.42 4.97 4.29
CA ILE A 82 10.73 3.71 4.57
C ILE A 82 11.33 2.58 3.74
N ALA A 83 11.44 2.76 2.41
CA ALA A 83 12.02 1.76 1.53
C ALA A 83 13.49 1.45 1.92
N PHE A 84 14.29 2.49 2.14
CA PHE A 84 15.69 2.35 2.56
C PHE A 84 15.82 1.65 3.93
N GLY A 85 15.01 2.06 4.91
CA GLY A 85 15.00 1.49 6.26
C GLY A 85 14.71 -0.01 6.25
N ILE A 86 13.76 -0.46 5.42
CA ILE A 86 13.44 -1.88 5.32
C ILE A 86 14.58 -2.68 4.68
N VAL A 87 15.21 -2.17 3.61
CA VAL A 87 16.37 -2.84 3.00
C VAL A 87 17.53 -2.94 4.00
N MET A 88 17.80 -1.87 4.75
CA MET A 88 18.84 -1.88 5.78
C MET A 88 18.51 -2.87 6.90
N LEU A 89 17.26 -2.89 7.38
CA LEU A 89 16.81 -3.81 8.41
C LEU A 89 16.91 -5.26 7.96
N ARG A 90 16.55 -5.56 6.70
CA ARG A 90 16.71 -6.88 6.08
C ARG A 90 18.14 -7.37 6.15
N ASN A 91 19.09 -6.55 5.70
CA ASN A 91 20.49 -6.92 5.67
C ASN A 91 21.03 -7.17 7.08
N ARG A 92 20.63 -6.34 8.06
CA ARG A 92 21.00 -6.53 9.47
C ARG A 92 20.42 -7.81 10.08
N ILE A 93 19.17 -8.14 9.79
CA ILE A 93 18.54 -9.37 10.30
C ILE A 93 19.23 -10.60 9.72
N ILE A 94 19.48 -10.64 8.40
CA ILE A 94 20.18 -11.77 7.75
C ILE A 94 21.59 -11.93 8.32
N ALA A 95 22.33 -10.83 8.48
CA ALA A 95 23.66 -10.86 9.08
C ALA A 95 23.62 -11.43 10.50
N LYS A 96 22.69 -10.97 11.35
CA LYS A 96 22.51 -11.50 12.70
C LYS A 96 22.16 -12.99 12.69
N LEU A 97 21.34 -13.43 11.74
CA LEU A 97 20.88 -14.83 11.64
C LEU A 97 21.99 -15.79 11.23
N ASN A 98 22.96 -15.31 10.45
CA ASN A 98 24.16 -16.06 10.06
C ASN A 98 25.23 -16.04 11.16
N ASP A 99 25.31 -14.96 11.93
CA ASP A 99 26.26 -14.77 13.04
C ASP A 99 25.81 -15.45 14.36
N SER A 100 24.54 -15.88 14.43
CA SER A 100 23.97 -16.53 15.62
C SER A 100 24.46 -17.99 15.74
N GLY A 101 25.72 -18.17 16.13
CA GLY A 101 26.28 -19.45 16.59
C GLY A 101 25.73 -19.91 17.95
N HIS A 102 24.81 -19.16 18.57
CA HIS A 102 24.24 -19.45 19.88
C HIS A 102 22.71 -19.68 19.77
N ALA A 103 22.30 -20.91 20.12
CA ALA A 103 21.00 -21.34 20.67
C ALA A 103 19.71 -20.59 20.29
N THR A 104 19.55 -20.13 19.05
CA THR A 104 18.25 -19.63 18.58
C THR A 104 17.49 -20.82 17.99
N SER A 105 16.30 -21.10 18.51
CA SER A 105 15.53 -22.26 18.02
C SER A 105 15.26 -22.14 16.52
N GLU A 106 15.37 -23.25 15.77
CA GLU A 106 15.06 -23.31 14.34
C GLU A 106 13.64 -22.81 14.05
N HIS A 107 12.71 -22.96 15.00
CA HIS A 107 11.36 -22.42 14.91
C HIS A 107 11.33 -20.88 14.91
N SER A 108 12.03 -20.24 15.85
CA SER A 108 12.13 -18.77 15.92
C SER A 108 12.83 -18.19 14.70
N LYS A 109 13.88 -18.86 14.21
CA LYS A 109 14.60 -18.50 12.97
C LYS A 109 13.67 -18.51 11.75
N ARG A 110 12.88 -19.58 11.60
CA ARG A 110 11.89 -19.69 10.52
C ARG A 110 10.82 -18.61 10.60
N LEU A 111 10.32 -18.30 11.80
CA LEU A 111 9.33 -17.23 12.00
C LEU A 111 9.89 -15.85 11.64
N GLN A 112 11.11 -15.52 12.10
CA GLN A 112 11.77 -14.27 11.76
C GLN A 112 12.00 -14.12 10.25
N LEU A 113 12.39 -15.18 9.56
CA LEU A 113 12.52 -15.19 8.10
C LEU A 113 11.19 -14.98 7.38
N GLN A 114 10.10 -15.56 7.87
CA GLN A 114 8.75 -15.36 7.30
C GLN A 114 8.30 -13.90 7.44
N LEU A 115 8.46 -13.32 8.63
CA LEU A 115 8.17 -11.91 8.87
C LEU A 115 9.04 -11.02 7.99
N LEU A 116 10.34 -11.32 7.89
CA LEU A 116 11.25 -10.56 7.05
C LEU A 116 10.85 -10.59 5.57
N ARG A 117 10.40 -11.74 5.06
CA ARG A 117 9.91 -11.88 3.68
C ARG A 117 8.65 -11.06 3.44
N ALA A 118 7.72 -11.06 4.39
CA ALA A 118 6.51 -10.23 4.32
C ALA A 118 6.86 -8.73 4.35
N LEU A 119 7.73 -8.30 5.26
CA LEU A 119 8.19 -6.91 5.34
C LEU A 119 8.93 -6.48 4.06
N THR A 120 9.72 -7.37 3.47
CA THR A 120 10.43 -7.08 2.20
C THR A 120 9.44 -6.87 1.05
N PHE A 121 8.36 -7.64 1.00
CA PHE A 121 7.31 -7.42 0.00
C PHE A 121 6.56 -6.11 0.27
N GLN A 122 6.23 -5.83 1.53
CA GLN A 122 5.63 -4.55 1.92
C GLN A 122 6.55 -3.36 1.64
N ALA A 123 7.87 -3.54 1.62
CA ALA A 123 8.84 -2.52 1.21
C ALA A 123 8.75 -2.12 -0.27
N CYS A 124 8.16 -2.96 -1.11
CA CYS A 124 7.88 -2.62 -2.50
C CYS A 124 6.65 -1.70 -2.62
N ILE A 125 5.77 -1.65 -1.61
CA ILE A 125 4.56 -0.81 -1.64
C ILE A 125 4.91 0.68 -1.77
N PRO A 126 5.84 1.25 -0.98
CA PRO A 126 6.32 2.62 -1.16
C PRO A 126 6.81 2.97 -2.57
N VAL A 127 7.30 2.00 -3.35
CA VAL A 127 7.76 2.24 -4.72
C VAL A 127 6.60 2.64 -5.63
N PHE A 128 5.40 2.10 -5.41
CA PHE A 128 4.21 2.51 -6.14
C PHE A 128 3.82 3.96 -5.83
N TYR A 129 3.99 4.40 -4.58
CA TYR A 129 3.78 5.81 -4.22
C TYR A 129 4.82 6.74 -4.86
N LEU A 130 6.09 6.31 -4.95
CA LEU A 130 7.13 7.06 -5.67
C LEU A 130 6.80 7.17 -7.17
N TRP A 131 6.33 6.08 -7.78
CA TRP A 131 5.94 6.07 -9.19
C TRP A 131 4.74 6.97 -9.46
N GLY A 132 3.69 6.89 -8.62
CA GLY A 132 2.54 7.77 -8.70
C GLY A 132 2.92 9.25 -8.55
N GLY A 133 3.79 9.57 -7.58
CA GLY A 133 4.32 10.92 -7.40
C GLY A 133 5.15 11.40 -8.59
N LEU A 134 5.92 10.53 -9.23
CA LEU A 134 6.68 10.89 -10.45
C LEU A 134 5.74 11.18 -11.63
N CYS A 135 4.74 10.33 -11.87
CA CYS A 135 3.72 10.57 -12.90
C CYS A 135 3.00 11.92 -12.67
N PHE A 136 2.70 12.25 -11.41
CA PHE A 136 2.15 13.54 -11.05
C PHE A 136 3.09 14.69 -11.44
N MET A 137 4.38 14.63 -11.07
CA MET A 137 5.36 15.66 -11.42
C MET A 137 5.55 15.83 -12.94
N ILE A 138 5.57 14.72 -13.69
CA ILE A 138 5.66 14.73 -15.17
C ILE A 138 4.47 15.46 -15.78
N GLN A 139 3.27 15.23 -15.24
CA GLN A 139 2.08 15.94 -15.67
C GLN A 139 2.16 17.44 -15.34
N GLN A 140 2.68 17.81 -14.17
CA GLN A 140 2.81 19.23 -13.78
C GLN A 140 3.79 20.02 -14.64
N TRP A 141 4.84 19.37 -15.14
CA TRP A 141 5.77 19.99 -16.08
C TRP A 141 5.27 20.02 -17.54
N ASN A 142 4.01 19.60 -17.79
CA ASN A 142 3.42 19.54 -19.13
C ASN A 142 4.26 18.76 -20.16
N PHE A 143 5.07 17.80 -19.69
CA PHE A 143 5.92 17.00 -20.58
C PHE A 143 5.08 16.05 -21.46
N ILE A 144 3.95 15.58 -20.93
CA ILE A 144 3.00 14.71 -21.62
C ILE A 144 1.58 15.22 -21.29
N ASN A 145 0.93 15.88 -22.25
CA ASN A 145 -0.42 16.43 -22.07
C ASN A 145 -1.53 15.44 -22.47
N ASN A 146 -1.39 14.19 -22.02
CA ASN A 146 -2.35 13.10 -22.29
C ASN A 146 -2.98 12.62 -20.98
N ALA A 147 -4.11 11.91 -21.06
CA ALA A 147 -4.79 11.32 -19.91
C ALA A 147 -4.00 10.18 -19.22
N LEU A 148 -3.05 9.58 -19.94
CA LEU A 148 -2.35 8.36 -19.51
C LEU A 148 -1.62 8.49 -18.16
N PRO A 149 -0.83 9.55 -17.87
CA PRO A 149 -0.16 9.70 -16.58
C PRO A 149 -1.12 9.78 -15.39
N GLN A 150 -2.32 10.37 -15.56
CA GLN A 150 -3.35 10.40 -14.52
C GLN A 150 -3.86 8.99 -14.23
N TYR A 151 -4.21 8.24 -15.26
CA TYR A 151 -4.67 6.86 -15.09
C TYR A 151 -3.61 5.97 -14.42
N VAL A 152 -2.34 6.08 -14.85
CA VAL A 152 -1.24 5.32 -14.24
C VAL A 152 -1.03 5.72 -12.77
N MET A 153 -1.11 7.01 -12.44
CA MET A 153 -1.06 7.50 -11.07
C MET A 153 -2.16 6.86 -10.21
N PHE A 154 -3.42 6.91 -10.65
CA PHE A 154 -4.55 6.32 -9.91
C PHE A 154 -4.42 4.80 -9.75
N CYS A 155 -3.99 4.09 -10.81
CA CYS A 155 -3.73 2.66 -10.74
C CYS A 155 -2.69 2.32 -9.67
N CYS A 156 -1.60 3.10 -9.55
CA CYS A 156 -0.59 2.89 -8.53
C CYS A 156 -1.15 3.01 -7.11
N PHE A 157 -2.01 4.00 -6.86
CA PHE A 157 -2.66 4.19 -5.56
C PHE A 157 -3.65 3.08 -5.21
N ILE A 158 -4.44 2.61 -6.18
CA ILE A 158 -5.46 1.56 -5.97
C ILE A 158 -4.82 0.19 -5.72
N LEU A 159 -3.63 -0.08 -6.27
CA LEU A 159 -2.93 -1.36 -6.05
C LEU A 159 -2.42 -1.53 -4.61
N VAL A 160 -2.08 -0.44 -3.91
CA VAL A 160 -1.53 -0.50 -2.55
C VAL A 160 -2.43 -1.24 -1.55
N PRO A 161 -3.73 -0.92 -1.39
CA PRO A 161 -4.61 -1.62 -0.46
C PRO A 161 -4.85 -3.09 -0.86
N ILE A 162 -4.57 -3.49 -2.10
CA ILE A 162 -4.67 -4.88 -2.56
C ILE A 162 -3.38 -5.64 -2.20
N LEU A 163 -2.21 -5.03 -2.42
CA LEU A 163 -0.91 -5.65 -2.17
C LEU A 163 -0.68 -5.93 -0.67
N ASN A 164 -1.18 -5.07 0.21
CA ASN A 164 -0.99 -5.22 1.66
C ASN A 164 -1.61 -6.53 2.22
N PRO A 165 -2.91 -6.84 2.04
CA PRO A 165 -3.49 -8.12 2.47
C PRO A 165 -2.93 -9.31 1.68
N MET A 166 -2.62 -9.15 0.39
CA MET A 166 -1.99 -10.23 -0.39
C MET A 166 -0.64 -10.66 0.19
N SER A 167 0.16 -9.72 0.69
CA SER A 167 1.44 -10.01 1.34
C SER A 167 1.26 -10.95 2.54
N SER A 168 0.24 -10.70 3.36
CA SER A 168 -0.09 -11.52 4.52
C SER A 168 -0.54 -12.92 4.13
N PHE A 169 -1.40 -13.06 3.10
CA PHE A 169 -1.89 -14.37 2.66
C PHE A 169 -0.80 -15.26 2.04
N ILE A 170 0.17 -14.67 1.34
CA ILE A 170 1.22 -15.44 0.63
C ILE A 170 2.33 -15.89 1.58
N PHE A 171 2.81 -14.98 2.44
CA PHE A 171 4.03 -15.21 3.22
C PHE A 171 3.79 -15.75 4.62
N ILE A 172 2.61 -15.54 5.20
CA ILE A 172 2.31 -16.00 6.56
C ILE A 172 1.65 -17.38 6.50
N THR A 173 2.41 -18.39 6.92
CA THR A 173 2.03 -19.81 6.83
C THR A 173 0.66 -20.17 7.46
N PRO A 174 0.27 -19.68 8.66
CA PRO A 174 -1.04 -20.00 9.22
C PRO A 174 -2.20 -19.48 8.36
N TYR A 175 -2.08 -18.30 7.73
CA TYR A 175 -3.11 -17.78 6.84
C TYR A 175 -3.25 -18.62 5.56
N ARG A 176 -2.12 -19.02 4.96
CA ARG A 176 -2.12 -19.89 3.78
C ARG A 176 -2.74 -21.26 4.09
N ASN A 177 -2.41 -21.84 5.23
CA ASN A 177 -2.95 -23.14 5.66
C ASN A 177 -4.46 -23.06 5.94
N PHE A 178 -4.94 -21.96 6.55
CA PHE A 178 -6.37 -21.73 6.75
C PHE A 178 -7.13 -21.61 5.42
N PHE A 179 -6.61 -20.82 4.48
CA PHE A 179 -7.24 -20.63 3.17
C PHE A 179 -7.26 -21.93 2.35
N MET A 180 -6.13 -22.66 2.31
CA MET A 180 -6.03 -23.96 1.65
C MET A 180 -6.91 -25.03 2.30
N SER A 181 -7.05 -25.03 3.63
CA SER A 181 -7.96 -25.94 4.34
C SER A 181 -9.42 -25.66 3.99
N ARG A 182 -9.81 -24.38 3.90
CA ARG A 182 -11.16 -23.98 3.48
C ARG A 182 -11.44 -24.35 2.02
N LEU A 183 -10.50 -24.10 1.10
CA LEU A 183 -10.63 -24.50 -0.31
C LEU A 183 -10.79 -26.01 -0.47
N LYS A 184 -9.93 -26.81 0.19
CA LYS A 184 -10.01 -28.27 0.14
C LYS A 184 -11.36 -28.79 0.66
N LYS A 185 -11.88 -28.21 1.76
CA LYS A 185 -13.17 -28.58 2.35
C LYS A 185 -14.35 -28.26 1.43
N THR A 186 -14.27 -27.17 0.67
CA THR A 186 -15.29 -26.81 -0.35
C THR A 186 -15.27 -27.78 -1.53
N SER A 187 -14.08 -28.17 -2.02
CA SER A 187 -13.96 -29.14 -3.12
C SER A 187 -14.47 -30.54 -2.76
N THR A 188 -14.29 -30.99 -1.51
CA THR A 188 -14.83 -32.30 -1.07
C THR A 188 -16.34 -32.29 -0.99
N VAL A 189 -16.95 -31.21 -0.47
CA VAL A 189 -18.41 -31.07 -0.34
C VAL A 189 -19.10 -31.01 -1.70
N THR A 190 -18.51 -30.32 -2.69
CA THR A 190 -19.05 -30.28 -4.05
C THR A 190 -18.94 -31.64 -4.76
N SER A 191 -17.85 -32.38 -4.56
CA SER A 191 -17.69 -33.72 -5.14
C SER A 191 -18.67 -34.74 -4.54
N THR A 192 -18.91 -34.70 -3.22
CA THR A 192 -19.86 -35.62 -2.57
C THR A 192 -21.30 -35.34 -3.00
N LYS A 193 -21.70 -34.07 -3.13
CA LYS A 193 -23.06 -33.73 -3.58
C LYS A 193 -23.32 -34.13 -5.04
N ALA A 194 -22.34 -33.98 -5.93
CA ALA A 194 -22.48 -34.41 -7.33
C ALA A 194 -22.65 -35.93 -7.47
N SER A 195 -21.93 -36.72 -6.66
CA SER A 195 -22.07 -38.18 -6.67
C SER A 195 -23.41 -38.66 -6.12
N THR A 196 -23.97 -38.00 -5.10
CA THR A 196 -25.28 -38.38 -4.55
C THR A 196 -26.45 -38.09 -5.51
N ILE A 197 -26.36 -37.01 -6.28
CA ILE A 197 -27.40 -36.63 -7.27
C ILE A 197 -27.42 -37.62 -8.44
N LEU A 198 -26.25 -38.05 -8.93
CA LEU A 198 -26.16 -39.03 -10.01
C LEU A 198 -26.68 -40.42 -9.60
N THR A 199 -26.55 -40.81 -8.32
CA THR A 199 -27.12 -42.07 -7.82
C THR A 199 -28.63 -42.02 -7.56
N SER A 200 -29.23 -40.82 -7.44
CA SER A 200 -30.69 -40.67 -7.26
C SER A 200 -31.47 -40.54 -8.58
N GLU A 201 -30.80 -40.28 -9.70
CA GLU A 201 -31.44 -40.24 -11.04
C GLU A 201 -31.39 -41.60 -11.77
N THR A 202 -30.68 -42.59 -11.22
CA THR A 202 -30.56 -43.94 -11.80
C THR A 202 -31.44 -45.01 -11.12
N ASN A 203 -32.35 -44.61 -10.23
CA ASN A 203 -33.38 -45.46 -9.61
C ASN A 203 -34.77 -44.90 -9.94
#